data_AF-A0A5E4J6F3-F1
#
_entry.id   AF-A0A5E4J6F3-F1
#
_cell.length_a   1.000
_cell.length_b   1.000
_cell.length_c   1.000
_cell.angle_alpha   90.00
_cell.angle_beta   90.00
_cell.angle_gamma   90.00
#
_symmetry.space_group_name_H-M   'P 1'
#
loop_
_entity.id
_entity.type
_entity.pdbx_description
1 polymer ?
#
loop_
_entity_poly.entity_id
_entity_poly.type
_entity_poly.pdbx_seq_one_letter_code
_entity_poly.pdbx_strand_id
1 'polypeptide(L)'
;MMILIFLGFLLYGVQDSLKSEQARDDEDFTNADIAGSMGRWDKAVDSYDHILSRNQSNSRAWRERGYALQRLGRYNEANESYQKAT
;
A
#
# COMPACT_ATOMS: atom_id res chain seq x y z
N MET A 1 24.05 14.65 28.49
CA MET A 1 23.13 13.51 28.68
C MET A 1 21.65 13.89 28.50
N MET A 2 21.31 14.87 27.64
CA MET A 2 19.92 15.29 27.38
C MET A 2 19.49 15.00 25.93
N ILE A 3 20.45 14.97 24.99
CA ILE A 3 20.22 14.70 23.56
C ILE A 3 19.68 13.28 23.30
N LEU A 4 20.13 12.27 24.06
CA LEU A 4 19.71 10.88 23.87
C LEU A 4 18.24 10.63 24.25
N ILE A 5 17.69 11.39 25.20
CA ILE A 5 16.30 11.24 25.67
C ILE A 5 15.34 11.82 24.62
N PHE A 6 15.68 12.98 24.06
CA PHE A 6 14.92 13.58 22.97
C PHE A 6 14.98 12.75 21.69
N LEU A 7 16.14 12.15 21.37
CA LEU A 7 16.27 11.25 20.21
C LEU A 7 15.44 9.98 20.40
N GLY A 8 15.40 9.42 21.61
CA GLY A 8 14.57 8.26 21.94
C GLY A 8 13.07 8.56 21.83
N PHE A 9 12.63 9.74 22.28
CA PHE A 9 11.23 10.15 22.17
C PHE A 9 10.81 10.43 20.72
N LEU A 10 11.71 11.03 19.92
CA LEU A 10 11.48 11.27 18.50
C LEU A 10 11.45 9.98 17.69
N LEU A 11 12.36 9.03 17.96
CA LEU A 11 12.36 7.72 17.33
C LEU A 11 11.16 6.88 17.76
N TYR A 12 10.77 6.92 19.04
CA TYR A 12 9.58 6.23 19.55
C TYR A 12 8.30 6.76 18.92
N GLY A 13 8.13 8.09 18.83
CA GLY A 13 6.98 8.71 18.17
C GLY A 13 6.90 8.38 16.68
N VAL A 14 8.04 8.33 15.99
CA VAL A 14 8.11 7.90 14.58
C VAL A 14 7.79 6.40 14.43
N GLN A 15 8.22 5.55 15.35
CA GLN A 15 7.93 4.12 15.30
C GLN A 15 6.47 3.82 15.58
N ASP A 16 5.85 4.54 16.52
CA ASP A 16 4.42 4.43 16.83
C ASP A 16 3.56 4.92 15.66
N SER A 17 3.92 6.05 15.03
CA SER A 17 3.25 6.54 13.83
C SER A 17 3.38 5.57 12.65
N LEU A 18 4.58 5.02 12.41
CA LEU A 18 4.80 4.03 11.35
C LEU A 18 4.01 2.74 11.59
N LYS A 19 3.93 2.27 12.84
CA LYS A 19 3.18 1.05 13.18
C LYS A 19 1.67 1.25 13.01
N SER A 20 1.17 2.44 13.36
CA SER A 20 -0.23 2.82 13.16
C SER A 20 -0.58 2.95 11.67
N GLU A 21 0.36 3.46 10.86
CA GLU A 21 0.19 3.62 9.41
C GLU A 21 0.27 2.27 8.69
N GLN A 22 1.18 1.39 9.10
CA GLN A 22 1.32 0.04 8.56
C GLN A 22 0.11 -0.85 8.91
N ALA A 23 -0.43 -0.75 10.13
CA ALA A 23 -1.66 -1.45 10.51
C ALA A 23 -2.88 -0.98 9.69
N ARG A 24 -2.93 0.32 9.36
CA ARG A 24 -3.97 0.89 8.51
C ARG A 24 -3.81 0.48 7.04
N ASP A 25 -2.57 0.38 6.56
CA ASP A 25 -2.25 -0.16 5.23
C ASP A 25 -2.71 -1.62 5.12
N ASP A 26 -2.45 -2.44 6.14
CA ASP A 26 -2.84 -3.86 6.17
C ASP A 26 -4.37 -4.05 6.11
N GLU A 27 -5.13 -3.17 6.77
CA GLU A 27 -6.60 -3.15 6.67
C GLU A 27 -7.06 -2.77 5.26
N ASP A 28 -6.49 -1.70 4.68
CA ASP A 28 -6.79 -1.27 3.31
C ASP A 28 -6.47 -2.38 2.29
N PHE A 29 -5.36 -3.10 2.46
CA PHE A 29 -4.99 -4.27 1.64
C PHE A 29 -6.03 -5.38 1.73
N THR A 30 -6.50 -5.69 2.94
CA THR A 30 -7.49 -6.74 3.17
C THR A 30 -8.81 -6.39 2.50
N ASN A 31 -9.24 -5.13 2.61
CA ASN A 31 -10.45 -4.65 1.94
C ASN A 31 -10.32 -4.69 0.41
N ALA A 32 -9.15 -4.34 -0.14
CA ALA A 32 -8.87 -4.42 -1.57
C ALA A 32 -8.91 -5.87 -2.09
N ASP A 33 -8.32 -6.82 -1.35
CA ASP A 33 -8.29 -8.24 -1.71
C ASP A 33 -9.69 -8.88 -1.65
N ILE A 34 -10.48 -8.53 -0.63
CA ILE A 34 -11.88 -8.95 -0.53
C ILE A 34 -12.68 -8.40 -1.71
N ALA A 35 -12.48 -7.14 -2.10
CA ALA A 35 -13.15 -6.55 -3.26
C ALA A 35 -12.78 -7.28 -4.56
N GLY A 36 -11.51 -7.64 -4.74
CA GLY A 36 -11.03 -8.45 -5.86
C GLY A 36 -11.66 -9.85 -5.87
N SER A 37 -11.70 -10.52 -4.73
CA SER A 37 -12.31 -11.84 -4.55
C SER A 37 -13.82 -11.84 -4.87
N MET A 38 -14.51 -10.70 -4.69
CA MET A 38 -15.91 -10.51 -5.09
C MET A 38 -16.07 -10.11 -6.57
N GLY A 39 -14.99 -10.15 -7.37
CA GLY A 39 -15.00 -9.79 -8.79
C GLY A 39 -15.02 -8.29 -9.06
N ARG A 40 -14.94 -7.44 -8.02
CA ARG A 40 -14.96 -5.97 -8.14
C ARG A 40 -13.54 -5.45 -8.27
N TRP A 41 -12.86 -5.88 -9.31
CA TRP A 41 -11.45 -5.56 -9.55
C TRP A 41 -11.21 -4.06 -9.72
N ASP A 42 -12.15 -3.28 -10.27
CA ASP A 42 -12.02 -1.81 -10.35
C ASP A 42 -11.89 -1.18 -8.96
N LYS A 43 -12.72 -1.61 -8.01
CA LYS A 43 -12.64 -1.14 -6.62
C LYS A 43 -11.35 -1.57 -5.93
N ALA A 44 -10.83 -2.77 -6.27
CA ALA A 44 -9.55 -3.22 -5.75
C ALA A 44 -8.42 -2.30 -6.25
N VAL A 45 -8.44 -1.92 -7.53
CA VAL A 45 -7.49 -0.94 -8.09
C VAL A 45 -7.59 0.41 -7.38
N ASP A 46 -8.79 0.93 -7.17
CA ASP A 46 -9.00 2.20 -6.44
C ASP A 46 -8.41 2.15 -5.02
N SER A 47 -8.60 1.04 -4.31
CA SER A 47 -8.01 0.85 -2.98
C SER A 47 -6.48 0.81 -3.02
N TYR A 48 -5.88 0.14 -4.00
CA TYR A 48 -4.42 0.14 -4.16
C TYR A 48 -3.89 1.53 -4.55
N ASP A 49 -4.61 2.28 -5.38
CA ASP A 49 -4.28 3.67 -5.72
C ASP A 49 -4.33 4.57 -4.49
N HIS A 50 -5.27 4.35 -3.56
CA HIS A 50 -5.30 5.04 -2.28
C HIS A 50 -4.08 4.72 -1.41
N ILE A 51 -3.68 3.45 -1.31
CA ILE A 51 -2.46 3.05 -0.59
C ILE A 51 -1.22 3.72 -1.22
N LEU A 52 -1.13 3.71 -2.55
CA LEU A 52 -0.02 4.30 -3.30
C LEU A 52 0.01 5.83 -3.22
N SER A 53 -1.12 6.49 -3.00
CA SER A 53 -1.17 7.94 -2.76
C SER A 53 -0.46 8.33 -1.46
N ARG A 54 -0.45 7.43 -0.47
CA ARG A 54 0.20 7.61 0.84
C ARG A 54 1.64 7.12 0.81
N ASN A 55 1.88 5.98 0.17
CA ASN A 55 3.22 5.39 0.03
C ASN A 55 3.47 4.93 -1.42
N GLN A 56 4.04 5.82 -2.23
CA GLN A 56 4.36 5.55 -3.64
C GLN A 56 5.45 4.49 -3.83
N SER A 57 6.23 4.21 -2.79
CA SER A 57 7.28 3.18 -2.75
C SER A 57 6.77 1.82 -2.28
N ASN A 58 5.46 1.64 -2.05
CA ASN A 58 4.90 0.37 -1.62
C ASN A 58 4.86 -0.64 -2.79
N SER A 59 5.93 -1.43 -2.93
CA SER A 59 6.05 -2.46 -3.97
C SER A 59 4.92 -3.49 -3.93
N ARG A 60 4.39 -3.82 -2.75
CA ARG A 60 3.25 -4.75 -2.61
C ARG A 60 2.01 -4.15 -3.27
N ALA A 61 1.71 -2.87 -3.01
CA ALA A 61 0.53 -2.22 -3.58
C ALA A 61 0.62 -2.14 -5.11
N TRP A 62 1.80 -1.83 -5.66
CA TRP A 62 2.02 -1.86 -7.10
C TRP A 62 1.81 -3.24 -7.72
N ARG A 63 2.29 -4.31 -7.05
CA ARG A 63 2.07 -5.69 -7.49
C ARG A 63 0.60 -6.07 -7.51
N GLU A 64 -0.11 -5.83 -6.40
CA GLU A 64 -1.53 -6.20 -6.30
C GLU A 64 -2.41 -5.37 -7.24
N ARG A 65 -2.08 -4.09 -7.44
CA ARG A 65 -2.70 -3.23 -8.47
C ARG A 65 -2.52 -3.83 -9.86
N GLY A 66 -1.30 -4.27 -10.20
CA GLY A 66 -1.02 -4.92 -11.47
C GLY A 66 -1.85 -6.19 -11.68
N TYR A 67 -1.99 -6.99 -10.63
CA TYR A 67 -2.83 -8.19 -10.66
C TYR A 67 -4.30 -7.84 -10.90
N ALA A 68 -4.85 -6.88 -10.15
CA ALA A 68 -6.24 -6.45 -10.32
C ALA A 68 -6.51 -5.88 -11.72
N LEU A 69 -5.59 -5.09 -12.28
CA LEU A 69 -5.68 -4.56 -13.65
C LEU A 69 -5.63 -5.67 -14.71
N GLN A 70 -4.84 -6.71 -14.49
CA GLN A 70 -4.82 -7.89 -15.36
C GLN A 70 -6.16 -8.61 -15.36
N ARG A 71 -6.84 -8.71 -14.21
CA ARG A 71 -8.19 -9.28 -14.09
C ARG A 71 -9.26 -8.44 -14.79
N LEU A 72 -9.02 -7.15 -14.97
CA LEU A 72 -9.85 -6.23 -15.77
C LEU A 72 -9.51 -6.21 -17.26
N GLY A 73 -8.45 -6.91 -17.69
CA GLY A 73 -7.96 -6.86 -19.08
C GLY A 73 -7.16 -5.58 -19.43
N ARG A 74 -6.81 -4.76 -18.44
CA ARG A 74 -6.02 -3.52 -18.59
C ARG A 74 -4.52 -3.84 -18.55
N TYR A 75 -4.05 -4.62 -19.52
CA TYR A 75 -2.70 -5.21 -19.51
C TYR A 75 -1.55 -4.19 -19.55
N ASN A 76 -1.73 -3.07 -20.26
CA ASN A 76 -0.69 -2.03 -20.35
C ASN A 76 -0.42 -1.41 -18.97
N GLU A 77 -1.49 -1.02 -18.26
CA GLU A 77 -1.38 -0.42 -16.93
C GLU A 77 -0.94 -1.45 -15.87
N ALA A 78 -1.30 -2.73 -16.07
CA ALA A 78 -0.78 -3.80 -15.23
C ALA A 78 0.75 -3.91 -15.34
N ASN A 79 1.28 -3.86 -16.57
CA ASN A 79 2.72 -3.93 -16.81
C ASN A 79 3.46 -2.72 -16.21
N GLU A 80 2.92 -1.51 -16.34
CA GLU A 80 3.46 -0.33 -15.67
C GLU A 80 3.49 -0.48 -14.15
N SER A 81 2.43 -1.09 -13.58
CA SER A 81 2.35 -1.34 -12.14
C SER A 81 3.41 -2.35 -11.70
N TYR A 82 3.63 -3.44 -12.46
CA TYR A 82 4.68 -4.41 -12.16
C TYR A 82 6.09 -3.82 -12.30
N GLN A 83 6.31 -2.93 -13.28
CA GLN A 83 7.58 -2.20 -13.41
C GLN A 83 7.87 -1.33 -12.19
N LYS A 84 6.85 -0.67 -11.62
CA LYS A 84 6.99 0.12 -10.40
C LYS A 84 7.10 -0.72 -9.11
N ALA A 85 6.68 -1.99 -9.16
CA ALA A 85 6.82 -2.92 -8.04
C ALA A 85 8.24 -3.48 -7.89
N THR A 86 9.09 -3.32 -8.90
CA THR A 86 10.47 -3.84 -8.96
C THR A 86 11.46 -2.77 -8.52
#